data_AF-A0A0B8WBV5-F1
#
_entry.id   AF-A0A0B8WBV5-F1
#
_cell.length_a   1.000
_cell.length_b   1.000
_cell.length_c   1.000
_cell.angle_alpha   90.00
_cell.angle_beta   90.00
_cell.angle_gamma   90.00
#
_symmetry.space_group_name_H-M   'P 1'
#
loop_
_entity.id
_entity.type
_entity.pdbx_description
1 polymer ?
#
loop_
_entity_poly.entity_id
_entity_poly.type
_entity_poly.pdbx_seq_one_letter_code
_entity_poly.pdbx_strand_id
1 'polypeptide(L)' 'MDESDFEGTLVLEQMVSINKLDEFFEAIDSDDMQAALRLMKKAQLDAETISLVLKKMKDADGKH' A
#
# COMPACT_ATOMS: atom_id res chain seq x y z
N MET A 1 -6.66 13.58 5.07
CA MET A 1 -6.21 12.96 6.35
C MET A 1 -4.87 13.57 6.77
N ASP A 2 -4.58 13.72 8.07
CA ASP A 2 -3.24 14.12 8.56
C ASP A 2 -2.25 12.96 8.34
N GLU A 3 -1.00 13.25 7.94
CA GLU A 3 0.04 12.22 7.71
C GLU A 3 0.36 11.39 8.98
N SER A 4 -0.09 11.83 10.16
CA SER A 4 0.03 11.12 11.45
C SER A 4 -0.99 10.01 11.66
N ASP A 5 -2.13 10.04 10.97
CA ASP A 5 -3.22 9.05 11.10
C ASP A 5 -3.15 7.96 10.02
N PHE A 6 -2.03 7.91 9.28
CA PHE A 6 -1.80 6.81 8.36
C PHE A 6 -1.52 5.53 9.15
N GLU A 7 -2.58 4.81 9.46
CA GLU A 7 -2.53 3.45 9.96
C GLU A 7 -2.02 2.55 8.84
N GLY A 8 -0.69 2.42 8.73
CA GLY A 8 -0.08 1.37 7.90
C GLY A 8 -0.65 -0.02 8.24
N THR A 9 -1.08 -0.21 9.49
CA THR A 9 -1.80 -1.39 9.98
C THR A 9 -3.14 -1.59 9.27
N LEU A 10 -3.92 -0.54 9.02
CA LEU A 10 -5.22 -0.63 8.34
C LEU A 10 -5.07 -1.16 6.91
N VAL A 11 -4.03 -0.73 6.19
CA VAL A 11 -3.75 -1.22 4.83
C VAL A 11 -3.48 -2.72 4.87
N LEU A 12 -2.66 -3.19 5.82
CA LEU A 12 -2.33 -4.60 5.99
C LEU A 12 -3.56 -5.43 6.38
N GLU A 13 -4.38 -4.93 7.31
CA GLU A 13 -5.64 -5.56 7.72
C GLU A 13 -6.61 -5.73 6.54
N GLN A 14 -6.73 -4.70 5.70
CA GLN A 14 -7.55 -4.75 4.49
C GLN A 14 -7.00 -5.73 3.45
N MET A 15 -5.68 -5.88 3.33
CA MET A 15 -5.09 -6.91 2.47
C MET A 15 -5.32 -8.33 3.02
N VAL A 16 -5.24 -8.50 4.34
CA VAL A 16 -5.54 -9.78 5.01
C VAL A 16 -7.00 -10.18 4.78
N SER A 17 -7.95 -9.23 4.89
CA SER A 17 -9.38 -9.52 4.74
C SER A 17 -9.75 -10.09 3.37
N ILE A 18 -8.97 -9.75 2.33
CA ILE A 18 -9.14 -10.26 0.96
C ILE A 18 -8.16 -11.38 0.58
N ASN A 19 -7.37 -11.88 1.54
CA ASN A 19 -6.32 -12.90 1.34
C ASN A 19 -5.29 -12.51 0.26
N LYS A 20 -4.87 -11.23 0.26
CA LYS A 20 -3.90 -10.66 -0.69
C LYS A 20 -2.68 -10.04 -0.01
N LEU A 21 -2.47 -10.34 1.27
CA LEU A 21 -1.33 -9.82 2.03
C LEU A 21 0.02 -10.20 1.38
N ASP A 22 0.19 -11.45 0.99
CA ASP A 22 1.43 -11.93 0.38
C ASP A 22 1.71 -11.26 -0.97
N GLU A 23 0.70 -11.17 -1.85
CA GLU A 23 0.79 -10.47 -3.14
C GLU A 23 1.08 -8.98 -2.96
N PHE A 24 0.60 -8.38 -1.88
CA PHE A 24 0.87 -6.99 -1.57
C PHE A 24 2.33 -6.80 -1.17
N PHE A 25 2.88 -7.64 -0.28
CA PHE A 25 4.30 -7.59 0.07
C PHE A 25 5.23 -7.84 -1.13
N GLU A 26 4.90 -8.81 -1.98
CA GLU A 26 5.67 -9.07 -3.21
C GLU A 26 5.71 -7.82 -4.13
N ALA A 27 4.59 -7.10 -4.23
CA ALA A 27 4.52 -5.85 -4.98
C ALA A 27 5.35 -4.72 -4.35
N ILE A 28 5.44 -4.66 -3.01
CA ILE A 28 6.32 -3.71 -2.31
C ILE A 28 7.79 -4.05 -2.58
N ASP A 29 8.18 -5.31 -2.34
CA ASP A 29 9.58 -5.76 -2.46
C ASP A 29 10.11 -5.66 -3.91
N SER A 30 9.23 -5.74 -4.90
CA SER A 30 9.57 -5.63 -6.33
C SER A 30 9.38 -4.22 -6.90
N ASP A 31 9.03 -3.22 -6.08
CA ASP A 31 8.66 -1.87 -6.50
C ASP A 31 7.56 -1.80 -7.58
N ASP A 32 6.68 -2.82 -7.65
CA ASP A 32 5.56 -2.84 -8.58
C ASP A 32 4.40 -1.98 -8.04
N MET A 33 4.53 -0.67 -8.25
CA MET A 33 3.50 0.32 -7.94
C MET A 33 2.16 0.02 -8.62
N GLN A 34 2.16 -0.61 -9.81
CA GLN A 34 0.90 -0.95 -10.47
C GLN A 34 0.20 -2.12 -9.79
N ALA A 35 0.95 -3.14 -9.37
CA ALA A 35 0.41 -4.26 -8.59
C ALA A 35 -0.13 -3.76 -7.25
N ALA A 36 0.65 -2.97 -6.51
CA ALA A 36 0.22 -2.38 -5.24
C ALA A 36 -1.08 -1.56 -5.41
N LEU A 37 -1.16 -0.71 -6.44
CA LEU A 37 -2.38 0.06 -6.75
C LEU A 37 -3.60 -0.84 -7.03
N ARG A 38 -3.43 -1.91 -7.81
CA ARG A 38 -4.52 -2.84 -8.14
C ARG A 38 -5.03 -3.57 -6.90
N LEU A 39 -4.12 -4.00 -6.03
CA LEU A 39 -4.45 -4.69 -4.78
C LEU A 39 -5.18 -3.76 -3.81
N MET A 40 -4.68 -2.53 -3.64
CA MET A 40 -5.33 -1.54 -2.78
C MET A 40 -6.73 -1.15 -3.25
N LYS A 41 -6.94 -1.02 -4.57
CA LYS A 41 -8.28 -0.81 -5.14
C LYS A 41 -9.21 -1.99 -4.88
N LYS A 42 -8.71 -3.23 -4.98
CA LYS A 42 -9.50 -4.44 -4.67
C LYS A 42 -9.90 -4.50 -3.20
N ALA A 43 -9.05 -4.03 -2.30
CA ALA A 43 -9.34 -3.90 -0.88
C ALA A 43 -10.20 -2.67 -0.55
N GLN A 44 -10.72 -1.96 -1.55
CA GLN A 44 -11.58 -0.77 -1.40
C GLN A 44 -10.97 0.35 -0.55
N LEU A 45 -9.64 0.46 -0.55
CA LEU A 45 -8.94 1.58 0.09
C LEU A 45 -9.26 2.88 -0.64
N ASP A 46 -9.36 3.96 0.13
CA ASP A 46 -9.62 5.29 -0.42
C ASP A 46 -8.41 5.84 -1.19
N ALA A 47 -8.66 6.83 -2.04
CA ALA A 47 -7.64 7.39 -2.92
C ALA A 47 -6.54 8.16 -2.17
N GLU A 48 -6.81 8.73 -0.98
CA GLU A 48 -5.80 9.40 -0.17
C GLU A 48 -4.82 8.37 0.40
N THR A 49 -5.33 7.30 1.00
CA THR A 49 -4.54 6.18 1.54
C THR A 49 -3.67 5.53 0.46
N ILE A 50 -4.24 5.25 -0.71
CA ILE A 50 -3.49 4.71 -1.86
C ILE A 50 -2.35 5.64 -2.26
N SER A 51 -2.63 6.94 -2.38
CA SER A 51 -1.62 7.92 -2.79
C SER A 51 -0.48 8.02 -1.77
N LEU A 52 -0.79 7.90 -0.47
CA LEU A 52 0.20 7.93 0.59
C LEU A 52 1.09 6.68 0.60
N VAL A 53 0.52 5.49 0.39
CA VAL A 53 1.28 4.24 0.23
C VAL A 53 2.23 4.34 -0.95
N LEU A 54 1.75 4.77 -2.12
CA LEU A 54 2.58 4.89 -3.33
C LEU A 54 3.68 5.93 -3.17
N LYS A 55 3.40 7.05 -2.48
CA LYS A 55 4.42 8.05 -2.13
C LYS A 55 5.50 7.44 -1.23
N LYS A 56 5.12 6.67 -0.21
CA LYS A 56 6.06 5.99 0.69
C LYS A 56 6.91 4.94 -0.02
N MET A 57 6.32 4.15 -0.94
CA MET A 57 7.08 3.20 -1.77
C MET A 57 8.15 3.93 -2.57
N LYS A 58 7.76 5.02 -3.26
CA LYS A 58 8.68 5.84 -4.05
C LYS A 58 9.77 6.52 -3.21
N ASP A 59 9.44 6.97 -2.01
CA ASP A 59 10.39 7.62 -1.10
C ASP A 59 11.36 6.59 -0.47
N ALA A 60 10.96 5.32 -0.34
CA ALA A 60 11.81 4.24 0.17
C ALA A 60 12.91 3.84 -0.81
N ASP A 61 12.60 3.79 -2.11
CA ASP A 61 13.57 3.56 -3.21
C ASP A 61 14.66 4.65 -3.26
N GLY A 62 14.35 5.87 -2.81
CA GLY A 62 15.28 7.01 -2.78
C GLY A 62 16.31 7.03 -1.64
N LYS A 63 16.26 6.08 -0.69
CA LYS A 63 17.22 5.98 0.44
C LYS A 63 18.02 4.68 0.38
N HIS A 64 19.00 4.64 -0.51
CA HIS A 64 20.18 3.78 -0.41
C HIS A 64 21.43 4.64 -0.23
#